data_AF-A0A6L7L020-F1
#
_entry.id   AF-A0A6L7L020-F1
#
_cell.length_a   1.000
_cell.length_b   1.000
_cell.length_c   1.000
_cell.angle_alpha   90.00
_cell.angle_beta   90.00
_cell.angle_gamma   90.00
#
_symmetry.space_group_name_H-M   'P 1'
#
loop_
_entity.id
_entity.type
_entity.pdbx_description
1 polymer ?
#
loop_
_entity_poly.entity_id
_entity_poly.type
_entity_poly.pdbx_seq_one_letter_code
_entity_poly.pdbx_strand_id
1 'polypeptide(L)'
;MTMARLLVLLLCLVLVSATAVVAVRHQNRLTFVALQKQEQRHDELQAEWGRLMLERATWTRQHSVVDDARKRLGMVAPSPERIVTLQLATGE
;
A
#
# COMPACT_ATOMS: atom_id res chain seq x y z
N MET A 1 -53.46 -35.67 -5.31
CA MET A 1 -52.11 -36.29 -5.37
C MET A 1 -51.05 -35.41 -6.01
N THR A 2 -51.38 -34.56 -7.00
CA THR A 2 -50.44 -33.62 -7.65
C THR A 2 -49.90 -32.53 -6.71
N MET A 3 -50.78 -31.95 -5.90
CA MET A 3 -50.44 -30.86 -4.96
C MET A 3 -49.42 -31.30 -3.89
N ALA A 4 -49.57 -32.51 -3.33
CA ALA A 4 -48.62 -33.05 -2.35
C ALA A 4 -47.20 -33.25 -2.94
N ARG A 5 -47.11 -33.69 -4.21
CA ARG A 5 -45.82 -33.84 -4.91
C ARG A 5 -45.13 -32.49 -5.11
N LEU A 6 -45.89 -31.45 -5.46
CA LEU A 6 -45.37 -30.08 -5.58
C LEU A 6 -44.84 -29.55 -4.24
N LEU A 7 -45.55 -29.79 -3.14
CA LEU A 7 -45.11 -29.36 -1.81
C LEU A 7 -43.82 -30.05 -1.37
N VAL A 8 -43.70 -31.36 -1.61
CA VAL A 8 -42.46 -32.10 -1.32
C VAL A 8 -41.30 -31.59 -2.16
N LEU A 9 -41.53 -31.33 -3.45
CA LEU A 9 -40.50 -30.79 -4.34
C LEU A 9 -40.05 -29.40 -3.88
N LEU A 10 -40.97 -28.53 -3.51
CA LEU A 10 -40.67 -27.20 -3.00
C LEU A 10 -39.90 -27.25 -1.68
N LEU A 11 -40.27 -28.16 -0.76
CA LEU A 11 -39.54 -28.38 0.48
C LEU A 11 -38.10 -28.80 0.20
N CYS A 12 -37.88 -29.77 -0.70
CA CYS A 12 -36.54 -30.17 -1.11
C CYS A 12 -35.74 -29.00 -1.70
N LEU A 13 -36.35 -28.20 -2.57
CA LEU A 13 -35.71 -27.03 -3.17
C LEU A 13 -35.26 -26.01 -2.11
N VAL A 14 -36.11 -25.74 -1.11
CA VAL A 14 -35.80 -24.82 -0.02
C VAL A 14 -34.66 -25.36 0.84
N LEU A 15 -34.66 -26.66 1.17
CA LEU A 15 -33.59 -27.27 1.96
C LEU A 15 -32.24 -27.23 1.22
N VAL A 16 -32.24 -27.52 -0.08
CA VAL A 16 -31.05 -27.41 -0.93
C VAL A 16 -30.56 -25.97 -0.99
N SER A 17 -31.47 -25.01 -1.17
CA SER A 17 -31.12 -23.58 -1.18
C SER A 17 -30.52 -23.13 0.16
N ALA A 18 -31.15 -23.49 1.28
CA ALA A 18 -30.69 -23.11 2.62
C ALA A 18 -29.29 -23.65 2.91
N THR A 19 -29.04 -24.93 2.58
CA THR A 19 -27.72 -25.55 2.77
C THR A 19 -26.67 -24.96 1.83
N ALA A 20 -27.01 -24.70 0.57
CA ALA A 20 -26.12 -24.05 -0.40
C ALA A 20 -25.70 -22.65 0.06
N VAL A 21 -26.63 -21.83 0.55
CA VAL A 21 -26.33 -20.48 1.05
C VAL A 21 -25.34 -20.53 2.23
N VAL A 22 -25.55 -21.47 3.17
CA VAL A 22 -24.64 -21.64 4.31
C VAL A 22 -23.25 -22.08 3.84
N ALA A 23 -23.17 -23.03 2.90
CA ALA A 23 -21.91 -23.49 2.35
C ALA A 23 -21.13 -22.36 1.65
N VAL A 24 -21.81 -21.58 0.80
CA VAL A 24 -21.22 -20.42 0.11
C VAL A 24 -20.73 -19.38 1.11
N ARG A 25 -21.53 -19.08 2.16
CA ARG A 25 -21.14 -18.13 3.19
C ARG A 25 -19.91 -18.60 3.96
N HIS A 26 -19.81 -19.90 4.24
CA HIS A 26 -18.65 -20.48 4.92
C HIS A 26 -17.40 -20.40 4.04
N GLN A 27 -17.50 -20.78 2.76
CA GLN A 27 -16.40 -20.66 1.81
C GLN A 27 -15.93 -19.21 1.66
N ASN A 28 -16.87 -18.27 1.54
CA ASN A 28 -16.55 -16.85 1.45
C ASN A 28 -15.77 -16.38 2.69
N ARG A 29 -16.19 -16.78 3.90
CA ARG A 29 -15.46 -16.47 5.14
C ARG A 29 -14.02 -16.99 5.10
N LEU A 30 -13.80 -18.22 4.63
CA LEU A 30 -12.45 -18.80 4.54
C LEU A 30 -11.57 -18.05 3.55
N THR A 31 -12.08 -17.77 2.35
CA THR A 31 -11.37 -17.02 1.31
C THR A 31 -11.04 -15.60 1.79
N PHE A 32 -11.99 -14.95 2.46
CA PHE A 32 -11.80 -13.60 3.01
C PHE A 32 -10.70 -13.57 4.08
N VAL A 33 -10.67 -14.55 5.00
CA VAL A 33 -9.60 -14.65 6.00
C VAL A 33 -8.23 -14.88 5.35
N ALA A 34 -8.17 -15.70 4.29
CA ALA A 34 -6.93 -15.93 3.56
C ALA A 34 -6.42 -14.64 2.89
N LEU A 35 -7.33 -13.86 2.29
CA LEU A 35 -7.01 -12.56 1.71
C LEU A 35 -6.48 -11.59 2.78
N GLN A 36 -7.23 -11.43 3.87
CA GLN A 36 -6.88 -10.52 4.96
C GLN A 36 -5.49 -10.84 5.56
N LYS A 37 -5.10 -12.12 5.60
CA LYS A 37 -3.77 -12.54 6.05
C LYS A 37 -2.65 -12.05 5.12
N GLN A 38 -2.89 -12.04 3.81
CA GLN A 38 -1.88 -11.54 2.86
C GLN A 38 -1.82 -10.01 2.88
N GLU A 39 -2.97 -9.33 2.98
CA GLU A 39 -3.01 -7.88 3.16
C GLU A 39 -2.25 -7.45 4.42
N GLN A 40 -2.48 -8.13 5.55
CA GLN A 40 -1.75 -7.83 6.78
C GLN A 40 -0.23 -7.97 6.63
N ARG A 41 0.25 -9.00 5.92
CA ARG A 41 1.68 -9.16 5.63
C ARG A 41 2.22 -8.05 4.74
N HIS A 42 1.43 -7.64 3.75
CA HIS A 42 1.80 -6.53 2.88
C HIS A 42 1.92 -5.22 3.67
N ASP A 43 0.96 -4.94 4.56
CA ASP A 43 0.98 -3.76 5.42
C ASP A 43 2.17 -3.76 6.37
N GLU A 44 2.50 -4.90 6.97
CA GLU A 44 3.69 -5.08 7.82
C GLU A 44 4.98 -4.75 7.05
N LEU A 45 5.14 -5.30 5.84
CA LEU A 45 6.29 -5.02 4.98
C LEU A 45 6.36 -3.55 4.55
N GLN A 46 5.21 -2.94 4.27
CA GLN A 46 5.16 -1.53 3.87
C GLN A 46 5.52 -0.59 5.02
N ALA A 47 5.11 -0.93 6.24
CA ALA A 47 5.53 -0.22 7.45
C ALA A 47 7.04 -0.35 7.68
N GLU A 48 7.59 -1.55 7.53
CA GLU A 48 9.03 -1.79 7.64
C GLU A 48 9.80 -1.00 6.56
N TRP A 49 9.34 -1.04 5.31
CA TRP A 49 9.93 -0.26 4.23
C TRP A 49 9.90 1.24 4.50
N GLY A 50 8.79 1.76 5.02
CA GLY A 50 8.68 3.16 5.45
C GLY A 50 9.72 3.50 6.53
N ARG A 51 9.92 2.61 7.51
CA ARG A 51 10.94 2.78 8.54
C ARG A 51 12.35 2.78 7.94
N LEU A 52 12.66 1.85 7.05
CA LEU A 52 13.95 1.78 6.36
C LEU A 52 14.22 3.02 5.50
N MET A 53 13.19 3.57 4.86
CA MET A 53 13.31 4.82 4.09
C MET A 53 13.62 6.02 4.99
N LEU A 54 12.99 6.10 6.16
CA LEU A 54 13.30 7.14 7.16
C LEU A 54 14.72 6.96 7.72
N GLU A 55 15.12 5.71 8.00
CA GLU A 55 16.49 5.38 8.39
C GLU A 55 17.44 5.89 7.30
N ARG A 56 17.26 5.51 6.02
CA ARG A 56 18.13 5.90 4.91
C ARG A 56 18.14 7.40 4.60
N ALA A 57 17.00 8.08 4.69
CA ALA A 57 16.91 9.52 4.49
C ALA A 57 17.79 10.29 5.50
N THR A 58 17.99 9.72 6.70
CA THR A 58 18.93 10.25 7.70
C THR A 58 20.39 10.13 7.23
N TRP A 59 20.76 9.04 6.55
CA TRP A 59 22.12 8.85 6.02
C TRP A 59 22.41 9.74 4.79
N THR A 60 21.43 9.97 3.91
CA THR A 60 21.60 10.82 2.72
C THR A 60 21.68 12.31 3.06
N ARG A 61 21.15 12.75 4.20
CA ARG A 61 21.27 14.14 4.66
C ARG A 61 22.66 14.44 5.27
N GLN A 62 23.45 13.42 5.62
CA GLN A 62 24.73 13.57 6.31
C GLN A 62 25.97 13.22 5.45
N HIS A 63 25.83 12.51 4.33
CA HIS A 63 26.93 12.22 3.39
C HIS A 63 26.57 12.72 1.98
N SER A 64 27.37 13.48 1.24
CA SER A 64 28.63 14.19 1.51
C SER A 64 28.94 15.13 0.32
N VAL A 65 27.96 15.63 -0.44
CA VAL A 65 28.26 16.53 -1.59
C VAL A 65 28.96 17.80 -1.11
N VAL A 66 28.50 18.39 -0.01
CA VAL A 66 29.10 19.63 0.53
C VAL A 66 30.51 19.38 1.08
N ASP A 67 30.70 18.24 1.74
CA ASP A 67 31.97 17.89 2.37
C ASP A 67 33.02 17.43 1.35
N ASP A 68 32.62 16.64 0.35
CA ASP A 68 33.45 16.28 -0.79
C ASP A 68 33.73 17.49 -1.69
N ALA A 69 32.77 18.40 -1.89
CA ALA A 69 33.01 19.65 -2.62
C ALA A 69 34.00 20.57 -1.89
N ARG A 70 33.94 20.66 -0.56
CA ARG A 70 34.95 21.38 0.23
C ARG A 70 36.32 20.71 0.16
N LYS A 71 36.38 19.40 0.36
CA LYS A 71 37.65 18.66 0.49
C LYS A 71 38.34 18.39 -0.85
N ARG A 72 37.58 18.05 -1.90
CA ARG A 72 38.11 17.68 -3.23
C ARG A 72 38.13 18.86 -4.21
N LEU A 73 37.17 19.77 -4.14
CA LEU A 73 37.05 20.90 -5.07
C LEU A 73 37.41 22.25 -4.42
N GLY A 74 37.73 22.28 -3.12
CA GLY A 74 38.08 23.51 -2.40
C GLY A 74 36.92 24.50 -2.30
N MET A 75 35.67 24.06 -2.49
CA MET A 75 34.53 24.97 -2.57
C MET A 75 34.23 25.62 -1.21
N VAL A 76 34.06 26.95 -1.22
CA VAL A 76 33.72 27.75 -0.03
C VAL A 76 32.32 28.32 -0.20
N ALA A 77 31.57 28.45 0.90
CA ALA A 77 30.23 29.05 0.83
C ALA A 77 30.35 30.52 0.40
N PRO A 78 29.64 30.97 -0.65
CA PRO A 78 29.73 32.35 -1.12
C PRO A 78 29.17 33.33 -0.08
N SER A 79 29.80 34.50 0.05
CA SER A 79 29.28 35.61 0.84
C SER A 79 27.99 36.17 0.22
N PRO A 80 27.08 36.79 1.01
CA PRO A 80 25.81 37.31 0.50
C PRO A 80 25.95 38.23 -0.71
N GLU A 81 27.05 38.98 -0.77
CA GLU A 81 27.44 39.90 -1.85
C GLU A 81 27.72 39.20 -3.20
N ARG A 82 27.99 37.88 -3.18
CA ARG A 82 28.33 37.09 -4.37
C ARG A 82 27.15 36.28 -4.93
N ILE A 83 25.97 36.42 -4.35
CA ILE A 83 24.77 35.69 -4.78
C ILE A 83 24.01 36.55 -5.81
N VAL A 84 23.96 36.10 -7.06
CA VAL A 84 23.18 36.75 -8.12
C VAL A 84 21.90 35.93 -8.36
N THR A 85 20.74 36.51 -8.05
CA THR A 85 19.45 35.91 -8.35
C THR A 85 19.07 36.20 -9.79
N LEU A 86 19.08 35.17 -10.64
CA LEU A 86 18.54 35.27 -12.00
C LEU A 86 17.01 35.14 -11.91
N GLN A 87 16.28 36.23 -12.15
CA GLN A 87 14.85 36.13 -12.44
C GLN A 87 14.72 35.52 -13.83
N LEU A 88 14.30 34.27 -13.88
CA LEU A 88 13.84 33.64 -15.11
C LEU A 88 12.60 34.40 -15.55
N ALA A 89 12.73 35.21 -16.60
CA ALA A 89 11.59 35.80 -17.26
C ALA A 89 10.71 34.65 -17.77
N THR A 90 9.59 34.42 -17.09
CA THR A 90 8.45 33.70 -17.65
C THR A 90 8.03 34.49 -18.89
N GLY A 91 8.51 34.06 -20.05
CA GLY A 91 8.10 34.61 -21.33
C GLY A 91 6.63 34.32 -21.57
N GLU A 92 5.92 35.34 -22.05
CA GLU A 92 4.63 35.20 -22.73
C GLU A 92 4.74 34.34 -24.00
#